data_AF-A0A7G6X6C1-F1
#
_entry.id   AF-A0A7G6X6C1-F1
#
_cell.length_a   1.000
_cell.length_b   1.000
_cell.length_c   1.000
_cell.angle_alpha   90.00
_cell.angle_beta   90.00
_cell.angle_gamma   90.00
#
_symmetry.space_group_name_H-M   'P 1'
#
loop_
_entity.id
_entity.type
_entity.pdbx_description
1 polymer ?
#
loop_
_entity_poly.entity_id
_entity_poly.type
_entity_poly.pdbx_seq_one_letter_code
_entity_poly.pdbx_strand_id
1 'polypeptide(L)'
;MITFAQLPSLLVEWFQSAEEPVRTLIRERPGEGAVLTFGIVSECFWWGIFEPALRVHDVDVIVRCLRVAERLLDEGDQVIQDALVVRVLDYLSDPSWQEVVRLYSGPKA
;
A
#
# COMPACT_ATOMS: atom_id res chain seq x y z
N MET A 1 -0.33 -13.37 -10.49
CA MET A 1 -0.54 -13.56 -9.05
C MET A 1 0.71 -13.10 -8.31
N ILE A 2 0.61 -12.03 -7.53
CA ILE A 2 1.65 -11.47 -6.68
C ILE A 2 1.56 -12.19 -5.33
N THR A 3 2.69 -12.74 -4.89
CA THR A 3 2.78 -13.47 -3.63
C THR A 3 3.43 -12.62 -2.54
N PHE A 4 3.21 -12.98 -1.27
CA PHE A 4 3.89 -12.31 -0.15
C PHE A 4 5.43 -12.25 -0.29
N ALA A 5 6.05 -13.24 -0.94
CA ALA A 5 7.50 -13.27 -1.15
C ALA A 5 7.98 -12.21 -2.17
N GLN A 6 7.11 -11.82 -3.10
CA GLN A 6 7.40 -10.82 -4.14
C GLN A 6 7.06 -9.40 -3.69
N LEU A 7 6.10 -9.24 -2.77
CA LEU A 7 5.62 -7.94 -2.31
C LEU A 7 6.73 -6.98 -1.86
N PRO A 8 7.74 -7.38 -1.04
CA PRO A 8 8.80 -6.47 -0.61
C PRO A 8 9.57 -5.89 -1.81
N SER A 9 10.02 -6.75 -2.73
CA SER A 9 10.79 -6.31 -3.90
C SER A 9 9.96 -5.44 -4.85
N LEU A 10 8.70 -5.80 -5.07
CA LEU A 10 7.80 -5.03 -5.93
C LEU A 10 7.49 -3.65 -5.34
N LEU A 11 7.31 -3.56 -4.02
CA LEU A 11 7.07 -2.28 -3.37
C LEU A 11 8.27 -1.33 -3.52
N VAL A 12 9.50 -1.85 -3.44
CA VAL A 12 10.73 -1.06 -3.67
C VAL A 12 10.87 -0.66 -5.15
N GLU A 13 10.53 -1.55 -6.07
CA GLU A 13 10.50 -1.25 -7.51
C GLU A 13 9.49 -0.13 -7.83
N TRP A 14 8.30 -0.21 -7.23
CA TRP A 14 7.27 0.81 -7.42
C TRP A 14 7.55 2.08 -6.64
N PHE A 15 8.26 2.01 -5.52
CA PHE A 15 8.57 3.18 -4.70
C PHE A 15 9.95 3.00 -4.08
N GLN A 16 10.96 3.63 -4.67
CA GLN A 16 12.33 3.53 -4.16
C GLN A 16 12.44 3.99 -2.70
N SER A 17 11.57 4.92 -2.27
CA SER A 17 11.46 5.36 -0.88
C SER A 17 11.06 4.24 0.11
N ALA A 18 10.50 3.13 -0.36
CA ALA A 18 10.16 1.97 0.46
C ALA A 18 11.38 1.14 0.89
N GLU A 19 12.56 1.34 0.28
CA GLU A 19 13.72 0.47 0.48
C GLU A 19 14.13 0.33 1.95
N GLU A 20 14.38 1.45 2.63
CA GLU A 20 14.78 1.40 4.04
C GLU A 20 13.65 1.00 5.00
N PRO A 21 12.39 1.47 4.83
CA PRO A 21 11.26 0.98 5.61
C PRO A 21 11.09 -0.55 5.51
N VAL A 22 11.12 -1.11 4.29
CA VAL A 22 10.96 -2.55 4.06
C VAL A 22 12.12 -3.32 4.68
N ARG A 23 13.36 -2.87 4.48
CA ARG A 23 14.55 -3.51 5.04
C ARG A 23 14.52 -3.51 6.57
N THR A 24 14.14 -2.39 7.17
CA THR A 24 14.02 -2.23 8.63
C THR A 24 12.96 -3.17 9.19
N LEU A 25 11.78 -3.20 8.57
CA LEU A 25 10.68 -4.07 8.99
C LEU A 25 11.06 -5.55 8.94
N ILE A 26 11.67 -6.01 7.84
CA ILE A 26 12.13 -7.40 7.69
C ILE A 26 13.14 -7.78 8.78
N ARG A 27 14.08 -6.87 9.08
CA ARG A 27 15.10 -7.08 10.11
C ARG A 27 14.51 -7.15 11.51
N GLU A 28 13.55 -6.28 11.83
CA GLU A 28 12.97 -6.18 13.17
C GLU A 28 11.88 -7.23 13.42
N ARG A 29 11.26 -7.74 12.36
CA ARG A 29 10.18 -8.73 12.43
C ARG A 29 10.48 -9.91 11.50
N PRO A 30 11.40 -10.81 11.90
CA PRO A 30 11.60 -12.07 11.20
C PRO A 30 10.41 -13.01 11.48
N GLY A 31 9.26 -12.72 10.86
CA GLY A 31 8.03 -13.50 10.96
C GLY A 31 7.65 -14.17 9.64
N GLU A 32 6.80 -15.19 9.71
CA GLU A 32 6.31 -15.89 8.53
C GLU A 32 5.19 -15.12 7.81
N GLY A 33 5.32 -15.06 6.47
CA GLY A 33 4.30 -14.73 5.47
C GLY A 33 3.33 -13.59 5.80
N ALA A 34 2.27 -13.91 6.54
CA ALA A 34 1.15 -13.01 6.78
C ALA A 34 1.50 -11.81 7.67
N VAL A 35 2.21 -12.01 8.78
CA VAL A 35 2.57 -10.90 9.70
C VAL A 35 3.44 -9.87 8.98
N LEU A 36 4.39 -10.35 8.18
CA LEU A 36 5.25 -9.49 7.39
C LEU A 36 4.45 -8.77 6.28
N THR A 37 3.51 -9.45 5.61
CA THR A 37 2.64 -8.85 4.58
C THR A 37 1.84 -7.68 5.15
N PHE A 38 1.19 -7.88 6.30
CA PHE A 38 0.44 -6.83 6.97
C PHE A 38 1.35 -5.66 7.38
N GLY A 39 2.55 -5.94 7.86
CA GLY A 39 3.54 -4.91 8.18
C GLY A 39 3.96 -4.11 6.94
N ILE A 40 4.22 -4.77 5.81
CA ILE A 40 4.64 -4.09 4.57
C ILE A 40 3.51 -3.20 4.04
N VAL A 41 2.29 -3.73 3.96
CA VAL A 41 1.13 -2.96 3.49
C VAL A 41 0.83 -1.78 4.43
N SER A 42 0.87 -2.00 5.74
CA SER A 42 0.52 -0.96 6.71
C SER A 42 1.64 0.08 6.89
N GLU A 43 2.86 -0.37 7.17
CA GLU A 43 3.94 0.52 7.63
C GLU A 43 4.73 1.09 6.45
N CYS A 44 5.02 0.27 5.44
CA CYS A 44 5.81 0.72 4.30
C CYS A 44 4.93 1.41 3.25
N PHE A 45 3.81 0.80 2.87
CA PHE A 45 2.96 1.34 1.81
C PHE A 45 2.01 2.44 2.31
N TRP A 46 1.15 2.16 3.29
CA TRP A 46 0.21 3.17 3.79
C TRP A 46 0.92 4.32 4.50
N TRP A 47 1.50 4.07 5.68
CA TRP A 47 2.11 5.13 6.50
C TRP A 47 3.38 5.72 5.88
N GLY A 48 4.15 4.92 5.14
CA GLY A 48 5.41 5.36 4.56
C GLY A 48 5.27 6.16 3.26
N ILE A 49 4.18 5.96 2.50
CA ILE A 49 4.06 6.51 1.15
C ILE A 49 2.70 7.15 0.92
N PHE A 50 1.62 6.37 1.03
CA PHE A 50 0.32 6.80 0.53
C PHE A 50 -0.29 7.91 1.41
N GLU A 51 -0.30 7.72 2.72
CA GLU A 51 -0.86 8.71 3.65
C GLU A 51 -0.09 10.05 3.62
N PRO A 52 1.26 10.08 3.62
CA PRO A 52 2.01 11.31 3.44
C PRO A 52 1.67 12.02 2.12
N ALA A 53 1.54 11.27 1.02
CA ALA A 53 1.18 11.83 -0.28
C ALA A 53 -0.22 12.48 -0.23
N LEU A 54 -1.18 11.83 0.43
CA LEU A 54 -2.52 12.40 0.65
C LEU A 54 -2.46 13.70 1.48
N ARG A 55 -1.64 13.75 2.54
CA ARG A 55 -1.50 14.96 3.39
C ARG A 55 -0.97 16.17 2.64
N VAL A 56 -0.02 15.98 1.73
CA VAL A 56 0.63 17.08 0.99
C VAL A 56 0.04 17.29 -0.40
N HIS A 57 -1.00 16.54 -0.77
CA HIS A 57 -1.61 16.54 -2.10
C HIS A 57 -0.60 16.28 -3.23
N ASP A 58 0.32 15.33 -3.03
CA ASP A 58 1.23 14.88 -4.09
C ASP A 58 0.46 14.00 -5.08
N VAL A 59 -0.10 14.64 -6.12
CA VAL A 59 -1.01 14.02 -7.08
C VAL A 59 -0.37 12.83 -7.80
N ASP A 60 0.89 12.95 -8.20
CA ASP A 60 1.58 11.91 -8.97
C ASP A 60 1.78 10.65 -8.11
N VAL A 61 2.14 10.83 -6.83
CA VAL A 61 2.27 9.71 -5.89
C VAL A 61 0.90 9.12 -5.53
N ILE A 62 -0.13 9.95 -5.30
CA ILE A 62 -1.49 9.47 -5.01
C ILE A 62 -2.01 8.58 -6.13
N VAL A 63 -1.93 9.02 -7.39
CA VAL A 63 -2.40 8.24 -8.55
C VAL A 63 -1.62 6.93 -8.67
N ARG A 64 -0.30 6.96 -8.41
CA ARG A 64 0.53 5.75 -8.42
C ARG A 64 0.14 4.78 -7.31
N CYS A 65 -0.12 5.27 -6.10
CA CYS A 65 -0.59 4.47 -4.98
C CYS A 65 -1.94 3.81 -5.26
N LEU A 66 -2.89 4.54 -5.85
CA LEU A 66 -4.18 3.98 -6.25
C LEU A 66 -4.02 2.84 -7.27
N ARG A 67 -3.20 3.02 -8.30
CA ARG A 67 -2.90 1.96 -9.28
C ARG A 67 -2.23 0.74 -8.66
N VAL A 68 -1.33 0.94 -7.69
CA VAL A 68 -0.71 -0.16 -6.96
C VAL A 68 -1.74 -0.89 -6.10
N ALA A 69 -2.64 -0.17 -5.42
CA ALA A 69 -3.73 -0.77 -4.65
C ALA A 69 -4.66 -1.60 -5.55
N GLU A 70 -5.09 -1.06 -6.69
CA GLU A 70 -5.89 -1.80 -7.69
C GLU A 70 -5.19 -3.07 -8.16
N ARG A 71 -3.91 -2.97 -8.54
CA ARG A 71 -3.13 -4.11 -9.00
C ARG A 71 -2.97 -5.18 -7.93
N LEU A 72 -2.74 -4.79 -6.68
CA LEU A 72 -2.61 -5.74 -5.58
C LEU A 72 -3.96 -6.36 -5.18
N LEU A 73 -5.09 -5.67 -5.39
CA LEU A 73 -6.42 -6.25 -5.24
C LEU A 73 -6.73 -7.27 -6.34
N ASP A 74 -6.34 -6.99 -7.58
CA ASP A 74 -6.61 -7.89 -8.72
C ASP A 74 -5.64 -9.07 -8.80
N GLU A 75 -4.34 -8.80 -8.62
CA GLU A 75 -3.28 -9.78 -8.83
C GLU A 75 -2.74 -10.37 -7.52
N GLY A 76 -2.98 -9.78 -6.35
CA GLY A 76 -2.42 -10.25 -5.07
C GLY A 76 -2.98 -11.59 -4.60
N ASP A 77 -2.19 -12.33 -3.81
CA ASP A 77 -2.73 -13.44 -3.03
C ASP A 77 -3.72 -12.94 -1.96
N GLN A 78 -4.51 -13.87 -1.40
CA GLN A 78 -5.56 -13.52 -0.44
C GLN A 78 -5.03 -12.72 0.76
N VAL A 79 -3.81 -13.00 1.23
CA VAL A 79 -3.23 -12.33 2.39
C VAL A 79 -2.88 -10.88 2.07
N ILE A 80 -2.39 -10.62 0.86
CA ILE A 80 -2.15 -9.25 0.36
C ILE A 80 -3.47 -8.50 0.23
N GLN A 81 -4.50 -9.13 -0.35
CA GLN A 81 -5.81 -8.52 -0.52
C GLN A 81 -6.44 -8.18 0.84
N ASP A 82 -6.41 -9.11 1.80
CA ASP A 82 -6.91 -8.90 3.16
C ASP A 82 -6.17 -7.76 3.86
N ALA A 83 -4.84 -7.72 3.72
CA ALA A 83 -4.02 -6.64 4.28
C ALA A 83 -4.38 -5.28 3.67
N LEU A 84 -4.63 -5.20 2.36
CA LEU A 84 -5.06 -3.97 1.69
C LEU A 84 -6.42 -3.48 2.14
N VAL A 85 -7.39 -4.39 2.24
CA VAL A 85 -8.74 -4.04 2.72
C VAL A 85 -8.64 -3.40 4.11
N VAL A 86 -7.97 -4.09 5.04
CA VAL A 86 -7.91 -3.67 6.45
C VAL A 86 -6.98 -2.47 6.69
N ARG A 87 -5.87 -2.36 5.95
CA ARG A 87 -4.80 -1.38 6.25
C ARG A 87 -4.73 -0.21 5.29
N VAL A 88 -5.49 -0.24 4.20
CA VAL A 88 -5.51 0.85 3.21
C VAL A 88 -6.94 1.27 2.92
N LEU A 89 -7.80 0.37 2.45
CA LEU A 89 -9.14 0.74 2.00
C LEU A 89 -10.05 1.23 3.14
N ASP A 90 -9.94 0.62 4.32
CA ASP A 90 -10.65 1.09 5.51
C ASP A 90 -10.26 2.53 5.88
N TYR A 91 -8.98 2.89 5.76
CA TYR A 91 -8.52 4.26 6.00
C TYR A 91 -8.96 5.21 4.90
N LEU A 92 -8.88 4.82 3.62
CA LEU A 92 -9.35 5.65 2.50
C LEU A 92 -10.86 5.94 2.55
N SER A 93 -11.62 5.09 3.24
CA SER A 93 -13.06 5.27 3.46
C SER A 93 -13.37 6.34 4.52
N ASP A 94 -12.37 6.74 5.32
CA ASP A 94 -12.51 7.81 6.30
C ASP A 94 -12.91 9.14 5.61
N PRO A 95 -13.90 9.88 6.14
CA PRO A 95 -14.36 11.15 5.56
C PRO A 95 -13.25 12.16 5.28
N SER A 96 -12.15 12.15 6.06
CA SER A 96 -11.01 13.04 5.88
C SER A 96 -10.29 12.88 4.53
N TRP A 97 -10.36 11.70 3.91
CA TRP A 97 -9.69 11.42 2.65
C TRP A 97 -10.62 11.38 1.44
N GLN A 98 -11.94 11.29 1.66
CA GLN A 98 -12.89 11.05 0.58
C GLN A 98 -12.85 12.09 -0.54
N GLU A 99 -12.65 13.37 -0.23
CA GLU A 99 -12.58 14.43 -1.24
C GLU A 99 -11.35 14.24 -2.14
N VAL A 100 -10.18 14.04 -1.55
CA VAL A 100 -8.92 13.82 -2.27
C VAL A 100 -9.00 12.53 -3.08
N VAL A 101 -9.48 11.44 -2.47
CA VAL A 101 -9.55 10.14 -3.15
C VAL A 101 -10.49 10.19 -4.35
N ARG A 102 -11.68 10.79 -4.22
CA ARG A 102 -12.66 10.90 -5.32
C ARG A 102 -12.13 11.64 -6.55
N LEU A 103 -11.20 12.57 -6.37
CA LEU A 103 -10.60 13.30 -7.49
C LEU A 103 -9.70 12.41 -8.36
N TYR A 104 -9.14 11.33 -7.79
CA TYR A 104 -8.07 10.56 -8.43
C TYR A 104 -8.40 9.08 -8.65
N SER A 105 -9.44 8.54 -8.01
CA SER A 105 -9.81 7.11 -8.08
C SER A 105 -10.56 6.69 -9.35
N GLY A 106 -10.51 7.49 -10.42
CA GLY A 106 -11.21 7.23 -11.67
C GLY A 106 -12.74 7.26 -11.52
N PRO A 107 -13.51 7.12 -12.62
CA PRO A 107 -14.96 6.99 -12.50
C PRO A 107 -15.30 5.70 -11.74
N LYS A 108 -16.17 5.79 -10.72
CA LYS A 108 -16.84 4.62 -10.15
C LYS A 108 -17.53 3.87 -11.29
N ALA A 109 -17.07 2.65 -11.58
CA ALA A 109 -17.79 1.71 -12.42
C ALA A 109 -19.09 1.25 -11.73
#